data_AF-A0A923EX30-F1
#
_entry.id   AF-A0A923EX30-F1
#
_cell.length_a   1.000
_cell.length_b   1.000
_cell.length_c   1.000
_cell.angle_alpha   90.00
_cell.angle_beta   90.00
_cell.angle_gamma   90.00
#
_symmetry.space_group_name_H-M   'P 1'
#
loop_
_entity.id
_entity.type
_entity.pdbx_description
1 polymer ?
#
loop_
_entity_poly.entity_id
_entity_poly.type
_entity_poly.pdbx_seq_one_letter_code
_entity_poly.pdbx_strand_id
1 'polypeptide(L)'
;MGSDGAAGDLRSRLVLAGMDCAERLSSQVDGVIERALVCPDRVADPAWWAAALEGPAREFDDGWDRRCGPVLRRTAATRSLLHRRMIVMEITHAPSRSAGPVLAAAAAAALPRSGARARRSASGRTAPAASRIPYPTGPRARAGRRARGAARPARSAGGRVPGAGITGAVVSGAVVLPGGLASGPVLSGSVLSGSVLSGLAGAGRVLPAAGPGLLLVLAGLVLLAGAGIAARLRAVRAARARAIAVRVRAAVLAAADRELIRRTLDAERAAGTGRAG
;
A
#
# COMPACT_ATOMS: atom_id res chain seq x y z
N MET A 1 34.15 -13.44 -34.15
CA MET A 1 34.03 -14.07 -32.81
C MET A 1 33.83 -13.09 -31.65
N GLY A 2 33.59 -11.78 -31.85
CA GLY A 2 33.54 -10.81 -30.72
C GLY A 2 32.15 -10.33 -30.25
N SER A 3 31.07 -10.56 -31.01
CA SER A 3 29.77 -9.91 -30.71
C SER A 3 28.93 -10.62 -29.66
N ASP A 4 29.10 -11.93 -29.49
CA ASP A 4 28.24 -12.72 -28.60
C ASP A 4 28.66 -12.56 -27.13
N GLY A 5 29.93 -12.24 -26.88
CA GLY A 5 30.43 -11.91 -25.55
C GLY A 5 29.86 -10.60 -24.99
N ALA A 6 29.68 -9.58 -25.82
CA ALA A 6 29.15 -8.28 -25.39
C ALA A 6 27.66 -8.35 -25.00
N ALA A 7 26.87 -9.14 -25.73
CA ALA A 7 25.46 -9.37 -25.40
C ALA A 7 25.31 -10.19 -24.11
N GLY A 8 26.18 -11.20 -23.91
CA GLY A 8 26.23 -11.98 -22.67
C GLY A 8 26.56 -11.12 -21.44
N ASP A 9 27.58 -10.24 -21.54
CA ASP A 9 27.98 -9.34 -20.45
C ASP A 9 26.87 -8.35 -20.09
N LEU A 10 26.15 -7.80 -21.08
CA LEU A 10 25.00 -6.92 -20.83
C LEU A 10 23.92 -7.63 -20.02
N ARG A 11 23.52 -8.85 -20.44
CA ARG A 11 22.46 -9.60 -19.77
C ARG A 11 22.83 -9.93 -18.33
N SER A 12 24.06 -10.39 -18.08
CA SER A 12 24.56 -10.69 -16.73
C SER A 12 24.51 -9.46 -15.82
N ARG A 13 24.88 -8.28 -16.33
CA ARG A 13 24.83 -7.03 -15.55
C ARG A 13 23.41 -6.57 -15.26
N LEU A 14 22.49 -6.70 -16.22
CA LEU A 14 21.08 -6.36 -16.01
C LEU A 14 20.42 -7.29 -14.98
N VAL A 15 20.73 -8.58 -15.02
CA VAL A 15 20.26 -9.56 -14.04
C VAL A 15 20.77 -9.22 -12.64
N LEU A 16 22.07 -8.96 -12.50
CA LEU A 16 22.66 -8.58 -11.21
C LEU A 16 22.01 -7.30 -10.64
N ALA A 17 21.88 -6.27 -11.48
CA ALA A 17 21.22 -5.03 -11.09
C ALA A 17 19.76 -5.25 -10.68
N GLY A 18 19.03 -6.14 -11.37
CA GLY A 18 17.67 -6.53 -11.03
C GLY A 18 17.58 -7.21 -9.66
N MET A 19 18.48 -8.15 -9.38
CA MET A 19 18.55 -8.83 -8.08
C MET A 19 18.76 -7.85 -6.93
N ASP A 20 19.73 -6.93 -7.08
CA ASP A 20 20.02 -5.93 -6.06
C ASP A 20 18.83 -4.99 -5.79
N CYS A 21 18.09 -4.62 -6.84
CA CYS A 21 16.90 -3.78 -6.72
C CYS A 21 15.76 -4.54 -6.03
N ALA A 22 15.58 -5.82 -6.35
CA ALA A 22 14.57 -6.68 -5.73
C ALA A 22 14.86 -6.91 -4.23
N GLU A 23 16.12 -7.13 -3.85
CA GLU A 23 16.53 -7.30 -2.47
C GLU A 23 16.25 -6.04 -1.63
N ARG A 24 16.66 -4.87 -2.12
CA ARG A 24 16.36 -3.59 -1.44
C ARG A 24 14.88 -3.33 -1.32
N LEU A 25 14.10 -3.54 -2.39
CA LEU A 25 12.66 -3.37 -2.35
C LEU A 25 12.02 -4.33 -1.33
N SER A 26 12.50 -5.58 -1.23
CA SER A 26 12.03 -6.54 -0.22
C SER A 26 12.24 -6.01 1.19
N SER A 27 13.44 -5.56 1.53
CA SER A 27 13.74 -4.99 2.85
C SER A 27 12.86 -3.79 3.18
N GLN A 28 12.60 -2.91 2.19
CA GLN A 28 11.75 -1.74 2.38
C GLN A 28 10.27 -2.10 2.57
N VAL A 29 9.77 -3.07 1.80
CA VAL A 29 8.40 -3.57 1.94
C VAL A 29 8.22 -4.23 3.31
N ASP A 30 9.23 -4.93 3.82
CA ASP A 30 9.23 -5.49 5.18
C ASP A 30 9.10 -4.37 6.23
N GLY A 31 9.86 -3.27 6.09
CA GLY A 31 9.70 -2.09 6.95
C GLY A 31 8.34 -1.36 6.80
N VAL A 32 7.70 -1.42 5.63
CA VAL A 32 6.31 -0.93 5.46
C VAL A 32 5.32 -1.86 6.18
N ILE A 33 5.51 -3.17 6.10
CA ILE A 33 4.66 -4.17 6.76
C ILE A 33 4.73 -4.03 8.28
N GLU A 34 5.92 -3.86 8.85
CA GLU A 34 6.09 -3.63 10.28
C GLU A 34 5.29 -2.41 10.76
N ARG A 35 5.37 -1.29 10.01
CA ARG A 35 4.56 -0.09 10.29
C ARG A 35 3.06 -0.33 10.15
N ALA A 36 2.65 -1.14 9.17
CA ALA A 36 1.24 -1.51 8.97
C ALA A 36 0.70 -2.29 10.18
N LEU A 37 1.50 -3.18 10.77
CA LEU A 37 1.10 -4.02 11.91
C LEU A 37 0.91 -3.21 13.20
N VAL A 38 1.58 -2.06 13.35
CA VAL A 38 1.38 -1.12 14.47
C VAL A 38 0.02 -0.40 14.36
N CYS A 39 -0.51 -0.21 13.14
CA CYS A 39 -1.77 0.49 12.90
C CYS A 39 -2.74 -0.39 12.08
N PRO A 40 -3.42 -1.38 12.72
CA PRO A 40 -4.19 -2.40 12.02
C PRO A 40 -5.34 -1.84 11.16
N ASP A 41 -5.89 -0.68 11.49
CA ASP A 41 -6.95 -0.03 10.71
C ASP A 41 -6.45 0.44 9.33
N ARG A 42 -5.15 0.75 9.20
CA ARG A 42 -4.53 1.20 7.94
C ARG A 42 -4.23 0.04 6.98
N VAL A 43 -4.13 -1.19 7.49
CA VAL A 43 -3.79 -2.37 6.69
C VAL A 43 -4.82 -2.66 5.60
N ALA A 44 -6.08 -2.26 5.81
CA ALA A 44 -7.16 -2.44 4.85
C ALA A 44 -7.33 -1.27 3.88
N ASP A 45 -6.58 -0.17 4.05
CA ASP A 45 -6.73 1.03 3.24
C ASP A 45 -5.78 1.01 2.01
N PRO A 46 -6.30 0.92 0.78
CA PRO A 46 -5.47 0.96 -0.42
C PRO A 46 -4.74 2.29 -0.60
N ALA A 47 -5.30 3.42 -0.15
CA ALA A 47 -4.66 4.72 -0.29
C ALA A 47 -3.42 4.82 0.61
N TRP A 48 -3.50 4.26 1.82
CA TRP A 48 -2.35 4.14 2.72
C TRP A 48 -1.23 3.30 2.09
N TRP A 49 -1.55 2.14 1.50
CA TRP A 49 -0.55 1.31 0.82
C TRP A 49 0.09 2.02 -0.38
N ALA A 50 -0.70 2.74 -1.18
CA ALA A 50 -0.17 3.51 -2.30
C ALA A 50 0.84 4.58 -1.85
N ALA A 51 0.49 5.35 -0.81
CA ALA A 51 1.38 6.37 -0.24
C ALA A 51 2.62 5.74 0.42
N ALA A 52 2.45 4.64 1.16
CA ALA A 52 3.55 3.97 1.85
C ALA A 52 4.56 3.32 0.89
N LEU A 53 4.10 2.87 -0.28
CA LEU A 53 4.93 2.26 -1.32
C LEU A 53 5.55 3.28 -2.30
N GLU A 54 5.15 4.55 -2.26
CA GLU A 54 5.67 5.59 -3.15
C GLU A 54 7.19 5.78 -2.99
N GLY A 55 7.68 5.85 -1.75
CA GLY A 55 9.11 5.94 -1.45
C GLY A 55 9.91 4.74 -1.96
N PRO A 56 9.55 3.50 -1.55
CA PRO A 56 10.20 2.29 -2.06
C PRO A 56 10.18 2.15 -3.58
N ALA A 57 9.07 2.54 -4.23
CA ALA A 57 8.97 2.52 -5.68
C ALA A 57 9.94 3.51 -6.36
N ARG A 58 10.06 4.74 -5.83
CA ARG A 58 11.03 5.73 -6.32
C ARG A 58 12.46 5.22 -6.17
N GLU A 59 12.80 4.67 -5.00
CA GLU A 59 14.16 4.17 -4.78
C GLU A 59 14.49 2.94 -5.65
N PHE A 60 13.50 2.08 -5.92
CA PHE A 60 13.61 1.01 -6.89
C PHE A 60 13.89 1.53 -8.30
N ASP A 61 13.16 2.57 -8.74
CA ASP A 61 13.36 3.21 -10.04
C ASP A 61 14.75 3.88 -10.15
N ASP A 62 15.13 4.67 -9.13
CA ASP A 62 16.44 5.32 -9.06
C ASP A 62 17.58 4.31 -8.95
N GLY A 63 17.36 3.20 -8.26
CA GLY A 63 18.30 2.09 -8.13
C GLY A 63 18.57 1.43 -9.47
N TRP A 64 17.49 1.13 -10.22
CA TRP A 64 17.58 0.58 -11.57
C TRP A 64 18.30 1.54 -12.51
N ASP A 65 17.91 2.81 -12.54
CA ASP A 65 18.49 3.82 -13.44
C ASP A 65 19.98 4.07 -13.14
N ARG A 66 20.38 4.07 -11.87
CA ARG A 66 21.80 4.21 -11.48
C ARG A 66 22.66 3.02 -11.92
N ARG A 67 22.17 1.79 -11.79
CA ARG A 67 22.94 0.58 -12.10
C ARG A 67 22.93 0.26 -13.60
N CYS A 68 21.75 0.32 -14.22
CA CYS A 68 21.57 -0.06 -15.62
C CYS A 68 21.88 1.10 -16.57
N GLY A 69 21.62 2.34 -16.16
CA GLY A 69 21.79 3.53 -16.99
C GLY A 69 23.16 3.61 -17.68
N PRO A 70 24.30 3.54 -16.96
CA PRO A 70 25.63 3.61 -17.58
C PRO A 70 25.86 2.52 -18.65
N VAL A 71 25.40 1.30 -18.38
CA VAL A 71 25.58 0.16 -19.30
C VAL A 71 24.74 0.35 -20.56
N LEU A 72 23.46 0.72 -20.39
CA LEU A 72 22.56 1.01 -21.51
C LEU A 72 23.05 2.18 -22.36
N ARG A 73 23.59 3.23 -21.71
CA ARG A 73 24.19 4.39 -22.39
C ARG A 73 25.39 3.98 -23.24
N ARG A 74 26.31 3.17 -22.70
CA ARG A 74 27.47 2.67 -23.46
C ARG A 74 27.04 1.83 -24.65
N THR A 75 26.11 0.90 -24.46
CA THR A 75 25.61 0.03 -25.54
C THR A 75 24.95 0.85 -26.66
N ALA A 76 24.11 1.83 -26.29
CA ALA A 76 23.48 2.73 -27.25
C ALA A 76 24.51 3.60 -27.99
N ALA A 77 25.50 4.15 -27.27
CA ALA A 77 26.57 4.96 -27.84
C ALA A 77 27.42 4.16 -28.83
N THR A 78 27.96 3.01 -28.44
CA THR A 78 28.74 2.12 -29.31
C THR A 78 28.00 1.82 -30.63
N ARG A 79 26.68 1.60 -30.55
CA ARG A 79 25.85 1.36 -31.72
C ARG A 79 25.68 2.59 -32.60
N SER A 80 25.43 3.76 -32.02
CA SER A 80 25.32 5.01 -32.78
C SER A 80 26.64 5.37 -33.50
N LEU A 81 27.77 5.05 -32.88
CA LEU A 81 29.12 5.33 -33.40
C LEU A 81 29.50 4.41 -34.56
N LEU A 82 29.10 3.13 -34.51
CA LEU A 82 29.35 2.15 -35.57
C LEU A 82 28.73 2.56 -36.93
N HIS A 83 27.75 3.45 -36.95
CA HIS A 83 27.07 3.82 -38.18
C HIS A 83 27.54 5.13 -38.83
N ARG A 84 28.26 6.04 -38.14
CA ARG A 84 28.36 7.41 -38.68
C ARG A 84 29.59 8.29 -38.39
N ARG A 85 30.71 7.78 -37.84
CA ARG A 85 31.88 8.66 -37.49
C ARG A 85 31.47 9.90 -36.64
N MET A 86 30.39 9.82 -35.86
CA MET A 86 29.95 10.93 -35.01
C MET A 86 30.67 10.91 -33.66
N ILE A 87 30.82 12.06 -33.01
CA ILE A 87 31.31 12.16 -31.63
C ILE A 87 30.09 12.38 -30.73
N VAL A 88 29.85 11.44 -29.81
CA VAL A 88 28.72 11.53 -28.86
C VAL A 88 29.13 12.41 -27.69
N MET A 89 28.58 13.62 -27.61
CA MET A 89 28.90 14.61 -26.57
C MET A 89 28.03 14.47 -25.31
N GLU A 90 26.79 13.99 -25.44
CA GLU A 90 25.85 13.88 -24.31
C GLU A 90 24.88 12.71 -24.54
N ILE A 91 24.60 11.93 -23.49
CA ILE A 91 23.68 10.79 -23.55
C ILE A 91 22.54 11.00 -22.55
N THR A 92 21.49 11.66 -22.99
CA THR A 92 20.23 11.76 -22.24
C THR A 92 19.43 10.47 -22.41
N HIS A 93 19.01 9.88 -21.30
CA HIS A 93 18.13 8.72 -21.28
C HIS A 93 16.72 9.22 -20.97
N ALA A 94 15.73 8.69 -21.70
CA ALA A 94 14.35 8.90 -21.33
C ALA A 94 14.15 8.36 -19.91
N PRO A 95 13.46 9.10 -19.02
CA PRO A 95 13.20 8.62 -17.67
C PRO A 95 12.46 7.28 -17.74
N SER A 96 12.91 6.31 -16.94
CA SER A 96 12.21 5.04 -16.80
C SER A 96 10.78 5.28 -16.35
N ARG A 97 9.84 4.46 -16.85
CA ARG A 97 8.44 4.52 -16.38
C ARG A 97 8.41 4.18 -14.90
N SER A 98 7.80 5.03 -14.09
CA SER A 98 7.71 4.84 -12.65
C SER A 98 7.04 3.50 -12.30
N ALA A 99 7.65 2.69 -11.44
CA ALA A 99 7.06 1.44 -10.94
C ALA A 99 5.91 1.67 -9.94
N GLY A 100 5.85 2.87 -9.34
CA GLY A 100 4.89 3.22 -8.28
C GLY A 100 3.44 2.80 -8.55
N PRO A 101 2.82 3.20 -9.68
CA PRO A 101 1.45 2.80 -10.00
C PRO A 101 1.25 1.28 -10.09
N VAL A 102 2.25 0.54 -10.58
CA VAL A 102 2.18 -0.93 -10.73
C VAL A 102 2.22 -1.60 -9.36
N LEU A 103 3.13 -1.17 -8.48
CA LEU A 103 3.24 -1.71 -7.11
C LEU A 103 2.01 -1.36 -6.27
N ALA A 104 1.52 -0.12 -6.37
CA ALA A 104 0.30 0.31 -5.68
C ALA A 104 -0.93 -0.47 -6.15
N ALA A 105 -1.08 -0.70 -7.46
CA ALA A 105 -2.17 -1.50 -8.01
C ALA A 105 -2.08 -2.97 -7.54
N ALA A 106 -0.88 -3.55 -7.47
CA ALA A 106 -0.67 -4.91 -6.97
C ALA A 106 -1.03 -5.03 -5.48
N ALA A 107 -0.62 -4.07 -4.66
CA ALA A 107 -0.99 -4.01 -3.25
C ALA A 107 -2.51 -3.90 -3.08
N ALA A 108 -3.16 -2.97 -3.79
CA ALA A 108 -4.61 -2.81 -3.74
C ALA A 108 -5.37 -4.06 -4.21
N ALA A 109 -4.86 -4.79 -5.21
CA ALA A 109 -5.45 -6.04 -5.68
C ALA A 109 -5.33 -7.19 -4.67
N ALA A 110 -4.34 -7.16 -3.78
CA ALA A 110 -4.14 -8.15 -2.72
C ALA A 110 -5.07 -7.94 -1.51
N LEU A 111 -5.63 -6.74 -1.37
CA LEU A 111 -6.55 -6.42 -0.28
C LEU A 111 -7.86 -7.20 -0.43
N PRO A 112 -8.45 -7.68 0.69
CA PRO A 112 -9.75 -8.32 0.64
C PRO A 112 -10.77 -7.31 0.10
N ARG A 113 -11.39 -7.61 -1.04
CA ARG A 113 -12.45 -6.78 -1.61
C ARG A 113 -13.56 -6.65 -0.59
N SER A 114 -13.68 -5.48 0.01
CA SER A 114 -14.67 -5.14 1.01
C SER A 114 -16.06 -5.21 0.39
N GLY A 115 -16.66 -6.40 0.41
CA GLY A 115 -18.10 -6.61 0.41
C GLY A 115 -18.95 -5.96 -0.69
N ALA A 116 -18.39 -5.44 -1.78
CA ALA A 116 -19.18 -4.87 -2.89
C ALA A 116 -20.14 -5.91 -3.51
N ARG A 117 -19.96 -7.19 -3.21
CA ARG A 117 -20.88 -8.28 -3.56
C ARG A 117 -22.12 -8.34 -2.65
N ALA A 118 -22.05 -7.92 -1.39
CA ALA A 118 -23.19 -7.97 -0.47
C ALA A 118 -24.30 -6.95 -0.83
N ARG A 119 -23.93 -5.80 -1.43
CA ARG A 119 -24.91 -4.81 -1.89
C ARG A 119 -25.63 -5.18 -3.19
N ARG A 120 -25.04 -6.01 -4.05
CA ARG A 120 -25.74 -6.44 -5.28
C ARG A 120 -26.81 -7.51 -5.01
N SER A 121 -26.64 -8.32 -3.97
CA SER A 121 -27.67 -9.30 -3.59
C SER A 121 -28.89 -8.68 -2.90
N ALA A 122 -28.77 -7.47 -2.32
CA ALA A 122 -29.91 -6.76 -1.73
C ALA A 122 -30.74 -5.94 -2.74
N SER A 123 -30.19 -5.70 -3.94
CA SER A 123 -30.88 -5.01 -5.05
C SER A 123 -31.74 -5.94 -5.90
N GLY A 124 -31.76 -7.25 -5.62
CA GLY A 124 -32.57 -8.24 -6.33
C GLY A 124 -34.04 -8.30 -5.88
N ARG A 125 -34.54 -7.31 -5.14
CA ARG A 125 -35.93 -7.27 -4.68
C ARG A 125 -36.80 -6.54 -5.73
N THR A 126 -37.29 -7.32 -6.68
CA THR A 126 -38.56 -7.14 -7.40
C THR A 126 -38.87 -5.74 -7.91
N ALA A 127 -38.33 -5.40 -9.09
CA ALA A 127 -39.05 -4.48 -9.97
C ALA A 127 -40.26 -5.23 -10.56
N PRO A 128 -41.50 -4.73 -10.41
CA PRO A 128 -42.66 -5.34 -11.04
C PRO A 128 -42.54 -5.23 -12.56
N ALA A 129 -42.88 -6.32 -13.23
CA ALA A 129 -42.98 -6.41 -14.68
C ALA A 129 -43.98 -5.38 -15.20
N ALA A 130 -43.48 -4.27 -15.75
CA ALA A 130 -44.25 -3.39 -16.62
C ALA A 130 -43.83 -3.67 -18.07
N SER A 131 -44.83 -4.05 -18.84
CA SER A 131 -44.81 -4.50 -20.21
C SER A 131 -44.19 -3.52 -21.22
N ARG A 132 -43.45 -4.10 -22.17
CA ARG A 132 -43.39 -3.78 -23.62
C ARG A 132 -43.78 -2.36 -24.06
N ILE A 133 -42.82 -1.66 -24.68
CA ILE A 133 -42.93 -1.15 -26.06
C ILE A 133 -41.54 -1.19 -26.72
N PRO A 134 -41.35 -1.86 -27.87
CA PRO A 134 -40.12 -1.75 -28.66
C PRO A 134 -40.21 -0.56 -29.63
N TYR A 135 -39.21 0.34 -29.62
CA TYR A 135 -38.98 1.31 -30.69
C TYR A 135 -37.66 1.00 -31.43
N PRO A 136 -37.65 1.07 -32.77
CA PRO A 136 -36.47 0.79 -33.57
C PRO A 136 -35.56 2.03 -33.72
N THR A 137 -34.26 1.74 -33.67
CA THR A 137 -33.11 2.36 -34.36
C THR A 137 -33.25 3.76 -34.98
N GLY A 138 -32.31 4.63 -34.61
CA GLY A 138 -31.81 5.71 -35.46
C GLY A 138 -30.30 5.91 -35.28
N PRO A 139 -29.50 6.07 -36.35
CA PRO A 139 -28.07 6.35 -36.26
C PRO A 139 -27.84 7.85 -36.15
N ARG A 140 -27.11 8.32 -35.12
CA ARG A 140 -26.65 9.71 -35.05
C ARG A 140 -25.15 9.80 -34.83
N ALA A 141 -24.50 10.08 -35.94
CA ALA A 141 -23.56 11.17 -36.17
C ALA A 141 -22.39 11.34 -35.20
N ARG A 142 -21.20 11.01 -35.75
CA ARG A 142 -19.91 11.60 -35.44
C ARG A 142 -19.98 13.13 -35.37
N ALA A 143 -19.58 13.68 -34.23
CA ALA A 143 -18.90 14.98 -34.11
C ALA A 143 -17.83 14.77 -33.02
N GLY A 144 -16.53 14.82 -33.30
CA GLY A 144 -15.86 15.91 -33.97
C GLY A 144 -15.62 17.03 -32.96
N ARG A 145 -14.71 16.83 -31.98
CA ARG A 145 -14.21 17.96 -31.19
C ARG A 145 -12.73 17.77 -30.82
N ARG A 146 -11.90 18.37 -31.68
CA ARG A 146 -10.51 18.74 -31.41
C ARG A 146 -10.49 19.92 -30.43
N ALA A 147 -9.65 19.84 -29.40
CA ALA A 147 -9.05 20.95 -28.67
C ALA A 147 -7.75 20.35 -28.08
N ARG A 148 -6.52 20.65 -28.52
CA ARG A 148 -5.80 21.93 -28.71
C ARG A 148 -6.01 22.90 -27.55
N GLY A 149 -5.12 22.80 -26.57
CA GLY A 149 -4.85 23.76 -25.50
C GLY A 149 -3.57 23.33 -24.79
N ALA A 150 -2.41 23.72 -25.34
CA ALA A 150 -1.62 24.85 -24.86
C ALA A 150 -0.86 24.53 -23.56
N ALA A 151 0.37 24.03 -23.74
CA ALA A 151 1.37 23.92 -22.69
C ALA A 151 1.80 25.31 -22.23
N ARG A 152 1.85 25.53 -20.91
CA ARG A 152 2.41 26.71 -20.27
C ARG A 152 3.60 26.22 -19.42
N PRO A 153 4.81 26.80 -19.55
CA PRO A 153 5.96 26.35 -18.77
C PRO A 153 5.87 26.88 -17.34
N ALA A 154 6.01 25.98 -16.36
CA ALA A 154 6.13 26.32 -14.96
C ALA A 154 7.55 26.83 -14.68
N ARG A 155 7.66 28.10 -14.29
CA ARG A 155 8.82 28.69 -13.62
C ARG A 155 9.06 27.95 -12.30
N SER A 156 10.22 27.30 -12.17
CA SER A 156 10.73 26.81 -10.89
C SER A 156 11.36 27.97 -10.11
N ALA A 157 10.63 28.51 -9.14
CA ALA A 157 11.19 29.35 -8.09
C ALA A 157 11.73 28.45 -6.97
N GLY A 158 12.98 28.68 -6.56
CA GLY A 158 13.66 27.96 -5.51
C GLY A 158 12.99 28.14 -4.15
N GLY A 159 12.59 27.03 -3.54
CA GLY A 159 12.13 26.95 -2.17
C GLY A 159 13.24 26.44 -1.26
N ARG A 160 13.84 27.37 -0.51
CA ARG A 160 14.78 27.15 0.60
C ARG A 160 14.02 26.47 1.75
N VAL A 161 14.47 25.30 2.21
CA VAL A 161 13.94 24.69 3.45
C VAL A 161 14.94 24.95 4.58
N PRO A 162 14.58 25.66 5.66
CA PRO A 162 15.42 25.78 6.84
C PRO A 162 15.36 24.50 7.67
N GLY A 163 16.51 24.12 8.23
CA GLY A 163 16.64 22.99 9.14
C GLY A 163 15.87 23.22 10.44
N ALA A 164 15.15 22.19 10.87
CA ALA A 164 14.66 22.07 12.23
C ALA A 164 15.51 21.00 12.91
N GLY A 165 16.46 21.45 13.72
CA GLY A 165 17.10 20.62 14.72
C GLY A 165 16.10 20.28 15.82
N ILE A 166 16.12 19.03 16.29
CA ILE A 166 15.55 18.67 17.59
C ILE A 166 16.64 17.92 18.34
N THR A 167 17.34 18.69 19.17
CA THR A 167 18.20 18.23 20.25
C THR A 167 17.36 17.96 21.50
N GLY A 168 17.58 16.78 22.09
CA GLY A 168 17.43 16.49 23.52
C GLY A 168 16.00 16.28 24.04
N ALA A 169 15.76 15.60 25.14
CA ALA A 169 16.55 14.74 26.00
C ALA A 169 15.55 14.16 27.03
N VAL A 170 15.75 12.89 27.42
CA VAL A 170 15.59 12.30 28.77
C VAL A 170 14.31 12.61 29.56
N VAL A 171 13.61 11.56 30.02
CA VAL A 171 13.42 11.26 31.47
C VAL A 171 13.02 9.79 31.64
N SER A 172 13.88 9.07 32.37
CA SER A 172 13.59 7.81 33.04
C SER A 172 12.43 7.97 34.03
N GLY A 173 11.47 7.05 33.98
CA GLY A 173 10.42 6.94 34.99
C GLY A 173 10.21 5.48 35.38
N ALA A 174 11.16 4.93 36.15
CA ALA A 174 10.90 3.74 36.96
C ALA A 174 9.99 4.17 38.12
N VAL A 175 8.74 3.73 38.12
CA VAL A 175 7.84 3.87 39.26
C VAL A 175 7.89 2.58 40.06
N VAL A 176 8.67 2.60 41.13
CA VAL A 176 8.43 1.78 42.32
C VAL A 176 7.61 2.64 43.27
N LEU A 177 6.43 2.16 43.64
CA LEU A 177 5.69 2.64 44.82
C LEU A 177 5.39 1.42 45.70
N PRO A 178 5.92 1.36 46.93
CA PRO A 178 5.34 0.55 47.97
C PRO A 178 4.28 1.38 48.71
N GLY A 179 3.06 0.86 48.75
CA GLY A 179 2.04 1.26 49.72
C GLY A 179 1.11 2.40 49.30
N GLY A 180 -0.19 2.20 49.57
CA GLY A 180 -1.09 3.30 49.90
C GLY A 180 -2.20 3.60 48.91
N LEU A 181 -3.35 2.96 49.15
CA LEU A 181 -4.73 3.46 48.98
C LEU A 181 -5.20 3.87 47.56
N ALA A 182 -5.96 2.94 46.99
CA ALA A 182 -7.00 3.08 45.98
C ALA A 182 -7.46 4.52 45.64
N SER A 183 -7.07 4.96 44.44
CA SER A 183 -7.85 5.95 43.67
C SER A 183 -7.94 5.45 42.23
N GLY A 184 -9.13 5.01 41.84
CA GLY A 184 -9.38 4.33 40.57
C GLY A 184 -9.36 5.29 39.37
N PRO A 185 -9.15 4.76 38.16
CA PRO A 185 -9.22 5.55 36.94
C PRO A 185 -10.66 5.99 36.67
N VAL A 186 -10.90 7.30 36.63
CA VAL A 186 -12.16 7.90 36.19
C VAL A 186 -12.25 7.73 34.68
N LEU A 187 -12.87 6.64 34.24
CA LEU A 187 -13.25 6.42 32.84
C LEU A 187 -14.43 7.33 32.49
N SER A 188 -14.15 8.61 32.23
CA SER A 188 -15.07 9.49 31.52
C SER A 188 -15.15 9.07 30.05
N GLY A 189 -16.35 8.67 29.61
CA GLY A 189 -16.66 8.59 28.19
C GLY A 189 -17.18 7.23 27.71
N SER A 190 -18.25 6.74 28.31
CA SER A 190 -19.19 5.87 27.61
C SER A 190 -20.58 6.17 28.14
N VAL A 191 -21.23 7.16 27.52
CA VAL A 191 -22.65 7.41 27.72
C VAL A 191 -23.39 6.24 27.07
N LEU A 192 -23.50 5.14 27.80
CA LEU A 192 -24.46 4.08 27.53
C LEU A 192 -25.84 4.67 27.82
N SER A 193 -26.35 5.46 26.88
CA SER A 193 -27.69 6.03 26.94
C SER A 193 -28.72 4.90 27.03
N GLY A 194 -29.30 4.77 28.22
CA GLY A 194 -30.73 4.55 28.41
C GLY A 194 -31.23 3.11 28.53
N SER A 195 -30.66 2.13 27.83
CA SER A 195 -31.42 0.88 27.63
C SER A 195 -31.21 -0.22 28.66
N VAL A 196 -30.16 -0.17 29.49
CA VAL A 196 -29.82 -1.27 30.42
C VAL A 196 -30.27 -0.98 31.87
N LEU A 197 -30.53 0.28 32.21
CA LEU A 197 -30.95 0.67 33.56
C LEU A 197 -32.44 0.41 33.83
N SER A 198 -33.30 0.35 32.80
CA SER A 198 -34.73 0.07 32.99
C SER A 198 -35.05 -1.39 33.34
N GLY A 199 -34.14 -2.33 33.09
CA GLY A 199 -34.32 -3.72 33.52
C GLY A 199 -34.05 -3.96 35.01
N LEU A 200 -33.25 -3.10 35.64
CA LEU A 200 -32.81 -3.31 37.03
C LEU A 200 -33.75 -2.68 38.07
N ALA A 201 -34.50 -1.63 37.69
CA ALA A 201 -35.47 -1.01 38.59
C ALA A 201 -36.74 -1.87 38.81
N GLY A 202 -37.04 -2.81 37.91
CA GLY A 202 -38.21 -3.69 38.01
C GLY A 202 -37.99 -4.97 38.84
N ALA A 203 -36.74 -5.32 39.16
CA ALA A 203 -36.40 -6.57 39.86
C ALA A 203 -36.23 -6.39 41.39
N GLY A 204 -36.54 -5.21 41.93
CA GLY A 204 -36.25 -4.83 43.31
C GLY A 204 -37.12 -5.45 44.40
N ARG A 205 -37.99 -6.44 44.12
CA ARG A 205 -38.92 -6.96 45.13
C ARG A 205 -38.94 -8.47 45.38
N VAL A 206 -38.03 -9.26 44.79
CA VAL A 206 -38.12 -10.74 44.94
C VAL A 206 -36.80 -11.44 45.31
N LEU A 207 -35.70 -10.74 45.63
CA LEU A 207 -34.50 -11.39 46.18
C LEU A 207 -34.16 -10.86 47.59
N PRO A 208 -34.72 -11.44 48.67
CA PRO A 208 -34.44 -11.01 50.04
C PRO A 208 -33.25 -11.70 50.72
N ALA A 209 -32.41 -12.50 50.02
CA ALA A 209 -31.36 -13.29 50.71
C ALA A 209 -29.95 -13.25 50.08
N ALA A 210 -29.78 -12.69 48.88
CA ALA A 210 -28.46 -12.58 48.27
C ALA A 210 -27.81 -11.26 48.71
N GLY A 211 -26.86 -11.32 49.63
CA GLY A 211 -26.11 -10.14 50.07
C GLY A 211 -25.38 -9.43 48.92
N PRO A 212 -24.91 -8.18 49.14
CA PRO A 212 -24.26 -7.34 48.13
C PRO A 212 -23.06 -8.01 47.41
N GLY A 213 -22.48 -9.06 48.00
CA GLY A 213 -21.43 -9.87 47.38
C GLY A 213 -21.84 -10.52 46.06
N LEU A 214 -23.09 -10.96 45.87
CA LEU A 214 -23.51 -11.64 44.63
C LEU A 214 -23.46 -10.69 43.42
N LEU A 215 -23.91 -9.44 43.60
CA LEU A 215 -23.89 -8.43 42.53
C LEU A 215 -22.45 -8.08 42.12
N LEU A 216 -21.53 -7.98 43.08
CA LEU A 216 -20.11 -7.75 42.80
C LEU A 216 -19.49 -8.93 42.03
N VAL A 217 -19.82 -10.18 42.39
CA VAL A 217 -19.35 -11.37 41.68
C VAL A 217 -19.88 -11.38 40.24
N LEU A 218 -21.17 -11.11 40.03
CA LEU A 218 -21.76 -11.05 38.69
C LEU A 218 -21.14 -9.93 37.84
N ALA A 219 -20.95 -8.74 38.41
CA ALA A 219 -20.29 -7.63 37.73
C ALA A 219 -18.84 -7.99 37.34
N GLY A 220 -18.10 -8.64 38.25
CA GLY A 220 -16.75 -9.15 37.98
C GLY A 220 -16.72 -10.18 36.84
N LEU A 221 -17.66 -11.13 36.83
CA LEU A 221 -17.77 -12.12 35.75
C LEU A 221 -18.11 -11.47 34.40
N VAL A 222 -19.02 -10.50 34.37
CA VAL A 222 -19.36 -9.76 33.13
C VAL A 222 -18.16 -8.98 32.62
N LEU A 223 -17.41 -8.31 33.50
CA LEU A 223 -16.18 -7.60 33.13
C LEU A 223 -15.11 -8.56 32.60
N LEU A 224 -14.91 -9.70 33.26
CA LEU A 224 -13.96 -10.72 32.83
C LEU A 224 -14.34 -11.32 31.46
N ALA A 225 -15.62 -11.65 31.26
CA ALA A 225 -16.13 -12.13 30.00
C ALA A 225 -15.96 -11.09 28.88
N GLY A 226 -16.30 -9.82 29.16
CA GLY A 226 -16.12 -8.71 28.24
C GLY A 226 -14.64 -8.50 27.86
N ALA A 227 -13.73 -8.54 28.84
CA ALA A 227 -12.30 -8.45 28.61
C ALA A 227 -11.78 -9.63 27.77
N GLY A 228 -12.24 -10.84 28.03
CA GLY A 228 -11.90 -12.03 27.26
C GLY A 228 -12.35 -11.93 25.79
N ILE A 229 -13.58 -11.46 25.54
CA ILE A 229 -14.09 -11.22 24.18
C ILE A 229 -13.25 -10.14 23.48
N ALA A 230 -12.96 -9.03 24.16
CA ALA A 230 -12.14 -7.96 23.61
C ALA A 230 -10.72 -8.45 23.25
N ALA A 231 -10.10 -9.26 24.11
CA ALA A 231 -8.79 -9.87 23.85
C ALA A 231 -8.82 -10.78 22.62
N ARG A 232 -9.85 -11.64 22.50
CA ARG A 232 -10.04 -12.50 21.31
C ARG A 232 -10.23 -11.68 20.04
N LEU A 233 -11.04 -10.63 20.07
CA LEU A 233 -11.23 -9.76 18.91
C LEU A 233 -9.93 -9.06 18.50
N ARG A 234 -9.11 -8.60 19.45
CA ARG A 234 -7.77 -8.04 19.15
C ARG A 234 -6.86 -9.09 18.51
N ALA A 235 -6.82 -10.31 19.05
CA ALA A 235 -6.02 -11.40 18.48
C ALA A 235 -6.45 -11.74 17.05
N VAL A 236 -7.76 -11.83 16.79
CA VAL A 236 -8.30 -12.08 15.44
C VAL A 236 -7.96 -10.93 14.48
N ARG A 237 -8.08 -9.67 14.93
CA ARG A 237 -7.69 -8.50 14.11
C ARG A 237 -6.20 -8.51 13.79
N ALA A 238 -5.34 -8.82 14.77
CA ALA A 238 -3.90 -8.93 14.56
C ALA A 238 -3.54 -10.06 13.59
N ALA A 239 -4.16 -11.23 13.73
CA ALA A 239 -3.97 -12.35 12.81
C ALA A 239 -4.41 -12.00 11.39
N ARG A 240 -5.55 -11.32 11.23
CA ARG A 240 -6.03 -10.83 9.94
C ARG A 240 -5.09 -9.80 9.32
N ALA A 241 -4.58 -8.86 10.11
CA ALA A 241 -3.62 -7.87 9.66
C ALA A 241 -2.34 -8.52 9.12
N ARG A 242 -1.79 -9.51 9.84
CA ARG A 242 -0.62 -10.30 9.37
C ARG A 242 -0.90 -11.03 8.06
N ALA A 243 -2.06 -11.69 7.96
CA ALA A 243 -2.43 -12.39 6.73
C ALA A 243 -2.57 -11.44 5.52
N ILE A 244 -3.12 -10.24 5.73
CA ILE A 244 -3.20 -9.22 4.66
C ILE A 244 -1.80 -8.73 4.29
N ALA A 245 -0.96 -8.41 5.28
CA ALA A 245 0.40 -7.93 5.04
C ALA A 245 1.24 -8.93 4.23
N VAL A 246 1.18 -10.23 4.55
CA VAL A 246 1.87 -11.29 3.79
C VAL A 246 1.39 -11.36 2.34
N ARG A 247 0.08 -11.22 2.10
CA ARG A 247 -0.48 -11.20 0.73
C ARG A 247 -0.03 -9.97 -0.06
N VAL A 248 -0.05 -8.80 0.58
CA VAL A 248 0.44 -7.55 -0.04
C VAL A 248 1.91 -7.67 -0.38
N ARG A 249 2.74 -8.18 0.53
CA ARG A 249 4.17 -8.47 0.30
C ARG A 249 4.38 -9.29 -0.96
N ALA A 250 3.72 -10.45 -1.02
CA ALA A 250 3.85 -11.37 -2.14
C ALA A 250 3.41 -10.73 -3.47
N ALA A 251 2.30 -9.98 -3.45
CA ALA A 251 1.80 -9.31 -4.64
C ALA A 251 2.73 -8.18 -5.13
N VAL A 252 3.28 -7.37 -4.22
CA VAL A 252 4.21 -6.29 -4.55
C VAL A 252 5.51 -6.85 -5.13
N LEU A 253 6.09 -7.88 -4.51
CA LEU A 253 7.31 -8.51 -5.02
C LEU A 253 7.10 -9.20 -6.36
N ALA A 254 5.97 -9.90 -6.56
CA ALA A 254 5.64 -10.48 -7.84
C ALA A 254 5.42 -9.41 -8.94
N ALA A 255 4.88 -8.24 -8.59
CA ALA A 255 4.71 -7.14 -9.52
C ALA A 255 6.05 -6.48 -9.89
N ALA A 256 6.94 -6.33 -8.90
CA ALA A 256 8.30 -5.83 -9.12
C ALA A 256 9.11 -6.74 -10.04
N ASP A 257 9.04 -8.06 -9.82
CA ASP A 257 9.71 -9.06 -10.66
C ASP A 257 9.25 -8.98 -12.12
N ARG A 258 7.93 -8.90 -12.37
CA ARG A 258 7.39 -8.69 -13.73
C ARG A 258 7.87 -7.39 -14.36
N GLU A 259 7.98 -6.32 -13.58
CA GLU A 259 8.47 -5.03 -14.08
C GLU A 259 9.98 -5.10 -14.39
N LEU A 260 10.79 -5.80 -13.59
CA LEU A 260 12.21 -6.06 -13.89
C LEU A 260 12.39 -6.86 -15.17
N ILE A 261 11.62 -7.94 -15.34
CA ILE A 261 11.62 -8.75 -16.57
C ILE A 261 11.26 -7.86 -17.76
N ARG A 262 10.20 -7.03 -17.64
CA ARG A 262 9.80 -6.12 -18.70
C ARG A 262 10.92 -5.13 -19.07
N ARG A 263 11.52 -4.47 -18.08
CA ARG A 263 12.61 -3.50 -18.29
C ARG A 263 13.84 -4.15 -18.91
N THR A 264 14.17 -5.37 -18.51
CA THR A 264 15.28 -6.14 -19.09
C THR A 264 15.01 -6.45 -20.55
N LEU A 265 13.81 -6.95 -20.88
CA LEU A 265 13.42 -7.21 -22.28
C LEU A 265 13.39 -5.94 -23.13
N ASP A 266 12.91 -4.82 -22.59
CA ASP A 266 12.91 -3.53 -23.29
C ASP A 266 14.33 -3.04 -23.54
N ALA A 267 15.24 -3.21 -22.58
CA ALA A 267 16.66 -2.94 -22.74
C ALA A 267 17.32 -3.83 -23.79
N GLU A 268 17.04 -5.14 -23.79
CA GLU A 268 17.56 -6.08 -24.79
C GLU A 268 17.03 -5.77 -26.19
N ARG A 269 15.74 -5.45 -26.34
CA ARG A 269 15.16 -5.02 -27.62
C ARG A 269 15.78 -3.72 -28.12
N ALA A 270 15.98 -2.74 -27.23
CA ALA A 270 16.68 -1.50 -27.57
C ALA A 270 18.11 -1.81 -28.06
N ALA A 271 18.80 -2.77 -27.44
CA ALA A 271 20.12 -3.21 -27.85
C ALA A 271 20.14 -4.03 -29.16
N GLY A 272 19.11 -4.84 -29.45
CA GLY A 272 19.08 -5.82 -30.55
C GLY A 272 18.46 -5.35 -31.88
N THR A 273 17.60 -4.33 -31.88
CA THR A 273 16.86 -3.80 -33.06
C THR A 273 17.70 -3.28 -34.24
N GLY A 274 19.03 -3.49 -34.26
CA GLY A 274 19.93 -2.91 -35.26
C GLY A 274 20.62 -3.93 -36.15
N ARG A 275 20.24 -5.21 -36.05
CA ARG A 275 20.83 -6.30 -36.83
C ARG A 275 20.00 -6.69 -38.07
N ALA A 276 18.83 -6.10 -38.27
CA ALA A 276 17.88 -6.53 -39.31
C ALA A 276 17.86 -5.61 -40.55
N GLY A 277 18.86 -4.76 -40.74
CA GLY A 277 18.96 -3.84 -41.88
C GLY A 277 20.34 -3.88 -42.52
#